data_AF-E1JSE7-F1
#
_entry.id   AF-E1JSE7-F1
#
_cell.length_a   1.000
_cell.length_b   1.000
_cell.length_c   1.000
_cell.angle_alpha   90.00
_cell.angle_beta   90.00
_cell.angle_gamma   90.00
#
_symmetry.space_group_name_H-M   'P 1'
#
loop_
_entity.id
_entity.type
_entity.pdbx_description
1 polymer ?
#
loop_
_entity_poly.entity_id
_entity_poly.type
_entity_poly.pdbx_seq_one_letter_code
_entity_poly.pdbx_strand_id
1 'polypeptide(L)'
;MFKKSVFLILLFSFFLLILSALVVFIAPAARVASWADWAFLGLSRPRWEAAHLGMGLLFAVAGLVHVICNRAALLDTLRDADGALILFTRPFFVGLVVAVGIFVWSLGGMPPVGQLVAFSDYFKQRAVETYGEPPYAEAQRSTLESLARRMGMDKDKALALLRLKNIKAESADMTLAEIARQNGVAPGGVFEALRMVMEPSGGNPAGLPKDPPPGLGRRKLSDICEEYGLPQATAMARLVAAGMKAQPSWTLTETAKANNVLPIAVYEALRTEKPAPVAVEVTPTPETTPSQPVEQESTAGQPAPAEQPAPAPAAPQQAPTAQPAPGLATQPGSAPTTPGTLPPAQPGYPPATAEPAQPTAPAATIPATAPPGLEKMMLQTFCREYDIPLSVAVQRLARHHITAFGDMSFEELSLENNRTPTDIMRLVVGQ
;
A
#
# COMPACT_ATOMS: atom_id res chain seq x y z
N MET A 1 -26.57 31.73 20.04
CA MET A 1 -26.59 30.27 20.26
C MET A 1 -25.62 29.52 19.36
N PHE A 2 -25.53 29.85 18.07
CA PHE A 2 -24.60 29.23 17.10
C PHE A 2 -23.15 29.09 17.58
N LYS A 3 -22.51 30.17 18.07
CA LYS A 3 -21.12 30.12 18.58
C LYS A 3 -20.92 29.11 19.72
N LYS A 4 -21.91 28.96 20.60
CA LYS A 4 -21.88 27.98 21.70
C LYS A 4 -21.95 26.56 21.16
N SER A 5 -22.84 26.30 20.20
CA SER A 5 -22.94 25.01 19.53
C SER A 5 -21.64 24.62 18.82
N VAL A 6 -21.01 25.55 18.08
CA VAL A 6 -19.72 25.31 17.41
C VAL A 6 -18.63 24.96 18.42
N PHE A 7 -18.58 25.65 19.56
CA PHE A 7 -17.65 25.33 20.64
C PHE A 7 -17.89 23.93 21.24
N LEU A 8 -19.15 23.56 21.50
CA LEU A 8 -19.48 22.22 21.99
C LEU A 8 -19.12 21.13 20.97
N ILE A 9 -19.36 21.37 19.68
CA ILE A 9 -18.96 20.45 18.59
C ILE A 9 -17.44 20.27 18.57
N LEU A 10 -16.68 21.36 18.69
CA LEU A 10 -15.21 21.31 18.79
C LEU A 10 -14.75 20.49 20.01
N LEU A 11 -15.37 20.71 21.17
CA LEU A 11 -15.03 19.99 22.39
C LEU A 11 -15.27 18.48 22.25
N PHE A 12 -16.44 18.08 21.75
CA PHE A 12 -16.76 16.66 21.59
C PHE A 12 -15.94 16.00 20.48
N SER A 13 -15.72 16.68 19.35
CA SER A 13 -14.88 16.17 18.27
C SER A 13 -13.42 16.03 18.70
N PHE A 14 -12.90 16.94 19.52
CA PHE A 14 -11.58 16.82 20.13
C PHE A 14 -11.46 15.57 21.02
N PHE A 15 -12.45 15.32 21.88
CA PHE A 15 -12.46 14.14 22.74
C PHE A 15 -12.49 12.83 21.92
N LEU A 16 -13.38 12.74 20.92
CA LEU A 16 -13.48 11.58 20.05
C LEU A 16 -12.24 11.40 19.16
N LEU A 17 -11.57 12.49 18.79
CA LEU A 17 -10.28 12.45 18.11
C LEU A 17 -9.20 11.84 18.98
N ILE A 18 -9.08 12.23 20.25
CA ILE A 18 -8.10 11.64 21.17
C ILE A 18 -8.39 10.15 21.35
N LEU A 19 -9.65 9.77 21.58
CA LEU A 19 -10.04 8.38 21.74
C LEU A 19 -9.66 7.54 20.51
N SER A 20 -10.05 7.99 19.32
CA SER A 20 -9.75 7.29 18.08
C SER A 20 -8.26 7.28 17.75
N ALA A 21 -7.51 8.36 18.05
CA ALA A 21 -6.07 8.41 17.92
C ALA A 21 -5.38 7.37 18.82
N LEU A 22 -5.82 7.25 20.08
CA LEU A 22 -5.27 6.28 21.02
C LEU A 22 -5.50 4.84 20.53
N VAL A 23 -6.68 4.55 20.00
CA VAL A 23 -6.99 3.21 19.45
C VAL A 23 -6.14 2.91 18.22
N VAL A 24 -6.00 3.86 17.28
CA VAL A 24 -5.15 3.69 16.09
C VAL A 24 -3.66 3.59 16.48
N PHE A 25 -3.25 4.27 17.55
CA PHE A 25 -1.88 4.24 18.07
C PHE A 25 -1.46 2.87 18.60
N ILE A 26 -2.37 2.16 19.29
CA ILE A 26 -2.14 0.80 19.81
C ILE A 26 -2.45 -0.29 18.78
N ALA A 27 -3.20 0.04 17.72
CA ALA A 27 -3.65 -0.94 16.74
C ALA A 27 -2.45 -1.65 16.07
N PRO A 28 -2.51 -2.98 15.94
CA PRO A 28 -1.45 -3.75 15.30
C PRO A 28 -1.33 -3.38 13.83
N ALA A 29 -0.19 -3.64 13.19
CA ALA A 29 0.05 -3.37 11.77
C ALA A 29 -1.09 -3.92 10.89
N ALA A 30 -1.45 -3.24 9.80
CA ALA A 30 -2.69 -3.51 9.04
C ALA A 30 -2.77 -4.97 8.59
N ARG A 31 -1.64 -5.53 8.15
CA ARG A 31 -1.49 -6.93 7.77
C ARG A 31 -1.81 -7.90 8.92
N VAL A 32 -1.34 -7.61 10.13
CA VAL A 32 -1.54 -8.43 11.33
C VAL A 32 -2.96 -8.27 11.82
N ALA A 33 -3.50 -7.04 11.79
CA ALA A 33 -4.88 -6.77 12.14
C ALA A 33 -5.86 -7.58 11.29
N SER A 34 -5.65 -7.62 9.97
CA SER A 34 -6.48 -8.42 9.05
C SER A 34 -6.24 -9.92 9.17
N TRP A 35 -5.04 -10.34 9.56
CA TRP A 35 -4.68 -11.75 9.72
C TRP A 35 -5.26 -12.37 11.00
N ALA A 36 -5.27 -11.59 12.06
CA ALA A 36 -5.76 -11.96 13.39
C ALA A 36 -7.26 -11.71 13.58
N ASP A 37 -7.93 -11.12 12.59
CA ASP A 37 -9.27 -10.55 12.73
C ASP A 37 -9.40 -9.61 13.95
N TRP A 38 -8.41 -8.72 14.10
CA TRP A 38 -8.32 -7.83 15.25
C TRP A 38 -9.50 -6.87 15.30
N ALA A 39 -10.14 -6.82 16.47
CA ALA A 39 -11.20 -5.89 16.78
C ALA A 39 -11.02 -5.31 18.18
N PHE A 40 -11.40 -4.04 18.34
CA PHE A 40 -11.47 -3.35 19.62
C PHE A 40 -12.85 -2.72 19.78
N LEU A 41 -13.52 -3.00 20.89
CA LEU A 41 -14.92 -2.61 21.14
C LEU A 41 -15.87 -2.99 19.98
N GLY A 42 -15.66 -4.17 19.37
CA GLY A 42 -16.49 -4.67 18.26
C GLY A 42 -16.21 -4.00 16.90
N LEU A 43 -15.24 -3.09 16.83
CA LEU A 43 -14.85 -2.40 15.60
C LEU A 43 -13.47 -2.89 15.14
N SER A 44 -13.36 -3.21 13.85
CA SER A 44 -12.09 -3.57 13.22
C SER A 44 -11.19 -2.33 13.07
N ARG A 45 -9.89 -2.56 12.88
CA ARG A 45 -8.91 -1.48 12.66
C ARG A 45 -9.35 -0.48 11.55
N PRO A 46 -9.78 -0.92 10.34
CA PRO A 46 -10.21 0.02 9.30
C PRO A 46 -11.39 0.90 9.71
N ARG A 47 -12.30 0.40 10.56
CA ARG A 47 -13.42 1.21 11.06
C ARG A 47 -12.96 2.27 12.06
N TRP A 48 -11.99 1.94 12.92
CA TRP A 48 -11.36 2.92 13.80
C TRP A 48 -10.59 4.00 13.03
N GLU A 49 -9.86 3.61 11.98
CA GLU A 49 -9.18 4.56 11.09
C GLU A 49 -10.19 5.49 10.38
N ALA A 50 -11.29 4.93 9.86
CA ALA A 50 -12.35 5.72 9.24
C ALA A 50 -13.03 6.68 10.23
N ALA A 51 -13.29 6.23 11.47
CA ALA A 51 -13.84 7.07 12.53
C ALA A 51 -12.89 8.20 12.91
N HIS A 52 -11.58 7.92 13.01
CA HIS A 52 -10.55 8.93 13.29
C HIS A 52 -10.51 9.99 12.19
N LEU A 53 -10.47 9.57 10.93
CA LEU A 53 -10.43 10.48 9.79
C LEU A 53 -11.70 11.33 9.70
N GLY A 54 -12.88 10.72 9.86
CA GLY A 54 -14.16 11.43 9.86
C GLY A 54 -14.26 12.46 10.98
N MET A 55 -13.80 12.11 12.20
CA MET A 55 -13.77 13.04 13.32
C MET A 55 -12.74 14.15 13.13
N GLY A 56 -11.60 13.85 12.49
CA GLY A 56 -10.57 14.83 12.11
C GLY A 56 -11.11 15.87 11.14
N LEU A 57 -11.85 15.42 10.12
CA LEU A 57 -12.51 16.32 9.18
C LEU A 57 -13.54 17.21 9.88
N LEU A 58 -14.38 16.64 10.76
CA LEU A 58 -15.35 17.41 11.54
C LEU A 58 -14.65 18.46 12.41
N PHE A 59 -13.57 18.10 13.10
CA PHE A 59 -12.79 19.01 13.94
C PHE A 59 -12.15 20.13 13.11
N ALA A 60 -11.60 19.83 11.94
CA ALA A 60 -11.01 20.83 11.04
C ALA A 60 -12.06 21.83 10.55
N VAL A 61 -13.21 21.34 10.08
CA VAL A 61 -14.32 22.20 9.62
C VAL A 61 -14.89 23.03 10.77
N ALA A 62 -15.15 22.41 11.93
CA ALA A 62 -15.65 23.11 13.11
C ALA A 62 -14.65 24.15 13.62
N GLY A 63 -13.34 23.85 13.54
CA GLY A 63 -12.25 24.77 13.85
C GLY A 63 -12.23 25.98 12.93
N LEU A 64 -12.36 25.78 11.62
CA LEU A 64 -12.46 26.87 10.65
C LEU A 64 -13.69 27.75 10.92
N VAL A 65 -14.85 27.14 11.11
CA VAL A 65 -16.09 27.87 11.46
C VAL A 65 -15.93 28.65 12.76
N HIS A 66 -15.26 28.06 13.76
CA HIS A 66 -14.97 28.72 15.02
C HIS A 66 -14.08 29.94 14.84
N VAL A 67 -13.01 29.84 14.04
CA VAL A 67 -12.12 30.97 13.72
C VAL A 67 -12.90 32.08 13.01
N ILE A 68 -13.73 31.75 12.03
CA ILE A 68 -14.55 32.75 11.30
C ILE A 68 -15.55 33.44 12.24
N CYS A 69 -16.24 32.68 13.10
CA CYS A 69 -17.21 33.22 14.05
C CYS A 69 -16.56 34.10 15.14
N ASN A 70 -15.29 33.85 15.44
CA ASN A 70 -14.51 34.56 16.45
C ASN A 70 -13.42 35.45 15.84
N ARG A 71 -13.56 35.82 14.56
CA ARG A 71 -12.60 36.67 13.83
C ARG A 71 -12.28 37.98 14.55
N ALA A 72 -13.25 38.56 15.27
CA ALA A 72 -13.04 39.80 16.01
C ALA A 72 -11.99 39.62 17.12
N ALA A 73 -12.05 38.51 17.88
CA ALA A 73 -11.09 38.21 18.94
C ALA A 73 -9.71 37.85 18.35
N LEU A 74 -9.68 37.15 17.21
CA LEU A 74 -8.43 36.86 16.51
C LEU A 74 -7.75 38.14 16.01
N LEU A 75 -8.52 39.03 15.37
CA LEU A 75 -8.01 40.30 14.86
C LEU A 75 -7.59 41.23 16.00
N ASP A 76 -8.26 41.20 17.15
CA ASP A 76 -7.86 41.94 18.34
C ASP A 76 -6.47 41.51 18.86
N THR A 77 -6.18 40.21 18.79
CA THR A 77 -4.84 39.67 19.14
C THR A 77 -3.74 40.17 18.19
N LEU A 78 -4.11 40.60 16.98
CA LEU A 78 -3.19 41.09 15.94
C LEU A 78 -3.19 42.62 15.83
N ARG A 79 -3.98 43.33 16.65
CA ARG A 79 -4.05 44.78 16.65
C ARG A 79 -3.06 45.37 17.64
N ASP A 80 -2.45 46.47 17.24
CA ASP A 80 -1.63 47.29 18.14
C ASP A 80 -2.51 48.24 18.97
N ALA A 81 -1.91 48.97 19.92
CA ALA A 81 -2.59 49.96 20.76
C ALA A 81 -3.38 51.03 19.95
N ASP A 82 -2.95 51.29 18.71
CA ASP A 82 -3.59 52.23 17.78
C ASP A 82 -4.64 51.58 16.85
N GLY A 83 -4.92 50.28 17.02
CA GLY A 83 -5.95 49.54 16.26
C GLY A 83 -5.55 49.10 14.85
N ALA A 84 -4.30 49.35 14.43
CA ALA A 84 -3.74 48.87 13.18
C ALA A 84 -3.45 47.36 13.23
N LEU A 85 -3.75 46.64 12.14
CA LEU A 85 -3.45 45.21 12.01
C LEU A 85 -1.96 45.03 11.68
N ILE A 86 -1.18 44.53 12.64
CA ILE A 86 0.24 44.26 12.46
C ILE A 86 0.44 42.74 12.52
N LEU A 87 0.53 42.09 11.35
CA LEU A 87 0.78 40.64 11.29
C LEU A 87 2.18 40.27 11.81
N PHE A 88 3.17 41.13 11.61
CA PHE A 88 4.57 40.88 11.98
C PHE A 88 4.91 41.35 13.41
N THR A 89 4.06 41.02 14.37
CA THR A 89 4.30 41.33 15.79
C THR A 89 5.25 40.31 16.42
N ARG A 90 5.92 40.67 17.52
CA ARG A 90 6.80 39.74 18.28
C ARG A 90 6.09 38.41 18.63
N PRO A 91 4.83 38.39 19.10
CA PRO A 91 4.13 37.13 19.40
C PRO A 91 3.90 36.25 18.16
N PHE A 92 3.69 36.84 16.98
CA PHE A 92 3.59 36.08 15.73
C PHE A 92 4.89 35.33 15.44
N PHE A 93 6.04 36.02 15.50
CA PHE A 93 7.34 35.37 15.28
C PHE A 93 7.66 34.33 16.35
N VAL A 94 7.35 34.59 17.62
CA VAL A 94 7.53 33.61 18.70
C VAL A 94 6.67 32.36 18.42
N GLY A 95 5.39 32.53 18.11
CA GLY A 95 4.50 31.42 17.79
C GLY A 95 4.96 30.64 16.56
N LEU A 96 5.39 31.32 15.50
CA LEU A 96 5.90 30.72 14.29
C LEU A 96 7.19 29.92 14.54
N VAL A 97 8.17 30.51 15.23
CA VAL A 97 9.44 29.85 15.55
C VAL A 97 9.21 28.63 16.45
N VAL A 98 8.32 28.73 17.44
CA VAL A 98 7.97 27.58 18.28
C VAL A 98 7.28 26.48 17.48
N ALA A 99 6.30 26.82 16.63
CA ALA A 99 5.58 25.84 15.81
C ALA A 99 6.50 25.14 14.80
N VAL A 100 7.31 25.91 14.06
CA VAL A 100 8.29 25.37 13.10
C VAL A 100 9.38 24.60 13.84
N GLY A 101 9.85 25.10 14.97
CA GLY A 101 10.85 24.45 15.81
C GLY A 101 10.39 23.07 16.29
N ILE A 102 9.18 22.98 16.85
CA ILE A 102 8.59 21.69 17.27
C ILE A 102 8.36 20.76 16.07
N PHE A 103 7.93 21.30 14.93
CA PHE A 103 7.72 20.50 13.72
C PHE A 103 9.03 19.88 13.22
N VAL A 104 10.09 20.69 13.07
CA VAL A 104 11.43 20.22 12.68
C VAL A 104 12.01 19.26 13.71
N TRP A 105 11.84 19.55 15.01
CA TRP A 105 12.24 18.66 16.11
C TRP A 105 11.56 17.29 16.02
N SER A 106 10.26 17.27 15.68
CA SER A 106 9.48 16.05 15.49
C SER A 106 9.92 15.26 14.26
N LEU A 107 10.22 15.95 13.15
CA LEU A 107 10.76 15.32 11.94
C LEU A 107 12.11 14.64 12.19
N GLY A 108 12.94 15.22 13.06
CA GLY A 108 14.22 14.62 13.49
C GLY A 108 14.06 13.40 14.39
N GLY A 109 12.83 13.01 14.78
CA GLY A 109 12.59 11.89 15.70
C GLY A 109 13.08 12.15 17.13
N MET A 110 13.32 13.41 17.49
CA MET A 110 13.83 13.80 18.79
C MET A 110 12.79 13.56 19.90
N PRO A 111 13.19 13.43 21.18
CA PRO A 111 12.24 13.23 22.29
C PRO A 111 11.25 14.41 22.42
N PRO A 112 9.96 14.17 22.71
CA PRO A 112 9.35 12.89 23.06
C PRO A 112 8.85 12.07 21.86
N VAL A 113 8.89 12.60 20.63
CA VAL A 113 8.30 11.95 19.44
C VAL A 113 8.93 10.59 19.17
N GLY A 114 10.26 10.48 19.25
CA GLY A 114 10.96 9.20 19.08
C GLY A 114 10.54 8.13 20.10
N GLN A 115 10.30 8.53 21.35
CA GLN A 115 9.81 7.61 22.40
C GLN A 115 8.39 7.14 22.12
N LEU A 116 7.53 8.05 21.64
CA LEU A 116 6.15 7.76 21.30
C LEU A 116 6.07 6.78 20.12
N VAL A 117 6.93 6.95 19.10
CA VAL A 117 7.04 6.02 17.97
C VAL A 117 7.54 4.65 18.44
N ALA A 118 8.59 4.59 19.25
CA ALA A 118 9.10 3.35 19.82
C ALA A 118 8.04 2.61 20.66
N PHE A 119 7.23 3.35 21.42
CA PHE A 119 6.15 2.78 22.22
C PHE A 119 5.01 2.22 21.36
N SER A 120 4.62 2.90 20.28
CA SER A 120 3.67 2.35 19.30
C SER A 120 4.21 1.07 18.66
N ASP A 121 5.50 1.05 18.33
CA ASP A 121 6.15 -0.10 17.72
C ASP A 121 6.25 -1.31 18.66
N TYR A 122 6.39 -1.08 19.96
CA TYR A 122 6.31 -2.14 20.97
C TYR A 122 4.97 -2.88 20.91
N PHE A 123 3.84 -2.17 20.86
CA PHE A 123 2.52 -2.80 20.73
C PHE A 123 2.38 -3.60 19.43
N LYS A 124 2.89 -3.06 18.32
CA LYS A 124 2.84 -3.74 17.02
C LYS A 124 3.68 -5.02 17.02
N GLN A 125 4.86 -5.01 17.66
CA GLN A 125 5.71 -6.19 17.78
C GLN A 125 5.07 -7.27 18.65
N ARG A 126 4.49 -6.88 19.80
CA ARG A 126 3.73 -7.81 20.64
C ARG A 126 2.57 -8.48 19.91
N ALA A 127 1.88 -7.73 19.06
CA ALA A 127 0.82 -8.29 18.23
C ALA A 127 1.35 -9.28 17.19
N VAL A 128 2.52 -9.03 16.60
CA VAL A 128 3.19 -10.00 15.72
C VAL A 128 3.53 -11.29 16.48
N GLU A 129 4.11 -11.18 17.67
CA GLU A 129 4.44 -12.34 18.50
C GLU A 129 3.19 -13.15 18.90
N THR A 130 2.08 -12.46 19.18
CA THR A 130 0.84 -13.09 19.67
C THR A 130 0.01 -13.73 18.55
N TYR A 131 -0.11 -13.05 17.41
CA TYR A 131 -1.02 -13.43 16.33
C TYR A 131 -0.32 -14.03 15.10
N GLY A 132 1.01 -13.99 15.06
CA GLY A 132 1.82 -14.39 13.91
C GLY A 132 1.77 -13.37 12.77
N GLU A 133 2.62 -13.60 11.77
CA GLU A 133 2.59 -12.84 10.52
C GLU A 133 1.95 -13.66 9.39
N PRO A 134 1.18 -13.01 8.49
CA PRO A 134 0.67 -13.69 7.31
C PRO A 134 1.85 -14.12 6.43
N PRO A 135 1.81 -15.29 5.77
CA PRO A 135 2.92 -15.85 4.99
C PRO A 135 3.30 -15.02 3.75
N TYR A 136 2.38 -14.17 3.27
CA TYR A 136 2.62 -13.21 2.20
C TYR A 136 1.64 -12.04 2.32
N ALA A 137 1.86 -11.00 1.51
CA ALA A 137 1.00 -9.81 1.49
C ALA A 137 -0.47 -10.19 1.21
N GLU A 138 -1.37 -9.68 2.04
CA GLU A 138 -2.82 -9.92 1.95
C GLU A 138 -3.24 -11.40 1.86
N ALA A 139 -2.52 -12.30 2.54
CA ALA A 139 -2.82 -13.73 2.53
C ALA A 139 -4.28 -14.06 2.88
N GLN A 140 -4.91 -13.28 3.75
CA GLN A 140 -6.33 -13.43 4.10
C GLN A 140 -7.28 -13.27 2.90
N ARG A 141 -6.90 -12.53 1.85
CA ARG A 141 -7.70 -12.34 0.62
C ARG A 141 -7.43 -13.39 -0.45
N SER A 142 -6.38 -14.18 -0.28
CA SER A 142 -6.08 -15.26 -1.23
C SER A 142 -7.06 -16.42 -1.07
N THR A 143 -7.35 -17.09 -2.18
CA THR A 143 -8.20 -18.30 -2.19
C THR A 143 -7.46 -19.48 -1.58
N LEU A 144 -8.21 -20.42 -1.01
CA LEU A 144 -7.65 -21.67 -0.48
C LEU A 144 -6.86 -22.42 -1.56
N GLU A 145 -7.34 -22.43 -2.82
CA GLU A 145 -6.65 -23.03 -3.96
C GLU A 145 -5.30 -22.36 -4.23
N SER A 146 -5.24 -21.02 -4.27
CA SER A 146 -3.99 -20.28 -4.47
C SER A 146 -3.00 -20.56 -3.34
N LEU A 147 -3.47 -20.59 -2.09
CA LEU A 147 -2.63 -20.92 -0.95
C LEU A 147 -2.11 -22.35 -1.04
N ALA A 148 -2.99 -23.33 -1.33
CA ALA A 148 -2.63 -24.73 -1.48
C ALA A 148 -1.56 -24.92 -2.58
N ARG A 149 -1.75 -24.30 -3.75
CA ARG A 149 -0.75 -24.30 -4.84
C ARG A 149 0.61 -23.77 -4.39
N ARG A 150 0.63 -22.66 -3.63
CA ARG A 150 1.88 -22.08 -3.10
C ARG A 150 2.57 -23.00 -2.08
N MET A 151 1.79 -23.78 -1.33
CA MET A 151 2.31 -24.78 -0.38
C MET A 151 2.64 -26.13 -1.05
N GLY A 152 2.48 -26.27 -2.37
CA GLY A 152 2.67 -27.54 -3.08
C GLY A 152 1.60 -28.59 -2.76
N MET A 153 0.42 -28.15 -2.33
CA MET A 153 -0.71 -28.99 -1.94
C MET A 153 -1.80 -28.98 -3.01
N ASP A 154 -2.45 -30.13 -3.18
CA ASP A 154 -3.66 -30.25 -4.00
C ASP A 154 -4.88 -29.62 -3.32
N LYS A 155 -5.76 -28.99 -4.11
CA LYS A 155 -6.95 -28.28 -3.60
C LYS A 155 -7.90 -29.17 -2.81
N ASP A 156 -8.07 -30.43 -3.23
CA ASP A 156 -8.98 -31.38 -2.58
C ASP A 156 -8.40 -31.86 -1.26
N LYS A 157 -7.07 -32.01 -1.19
CA LYS A 157 -6.35 -32.27 0.06
C LYS A 157 -6.53 -31.11 1.03
N ALA A 158 -6.36 -29.86 0.60
CA ALA A 158 -6.54 -28.69 1.46
C ALA A 158 -7.96 -28.64 2.07
N LEU A 159 -8.99 -28.91 1.27
CA LEU A 159 -10.38 -29.00 1.76
C LEU A 159 -10.58 -30.15 2.75
N ALA A 160 -10.00 -31.32 2.49
CA ALA A 160 -10.07 -32.45 3.40
C ALA A 160 -9.39 -32.15 4.75
N LEU A 161 -8.25 -31.44 4.74
CA LEU A 161 -7.52 -31.05 5.94
C LEU A 161 -8.31 -30.05 6.80
N LEU A 162 -8.96 -29.07 6.17
CA LEU A 162 -9.83 -28.14 6.89
C LEU A 162 -11.02 -28.86 7.52
N ARG A 163 -11.65 -29.79 6.80
CA ARG A 163 -12.74 -30.62 7.34
C ARG A 163 -12.28 -31.49 8.52
N LEU A 164 -11.07 -32.05 8.45
CA LEU A 164 -10.47 -32.80 9.55
C LEU A 164 -10.30 -31.95 10.81
N LYS A 165 -9.99 -30.66 10.65
CA LYS A 165 -9.90 -29.67 11.73
C LYS A 165 -11.24 -29.02 12.10
N ASN A 166 -12.35 -29.59 11.62
CA ASN A 166 -13.71 -29.11 11.86
C ASN A 166 -13.97 -27.68 11.33
N ILE A 167 -13.21 -27.25 10.33
CA ILE A 167 -13.38 -25.99 9.61
C ILE A 167 -14.20 -26.27 8.35
N LYS A 168 -15.37 -25.65 8.26
CA LYS A 168 -16.26 -25.74 7.11
C LYS A 168 -15.70 -24.90 5.96
N ALA A 169 -15.36 -25.56 4.86
CA ALA A 169 -15.02 -24.92 3.60
C ALA A 169 -15.88 -25.56 2.49
N GLU A 170 -16.73 -24.74 1.87
CA GLU A 170 -17.67 -25.17 0.83
C GLU A 170 -16.95 -25.36 -0.51
N SER A 171 -16.03 -24.45 -0.85
CA SER A 171 -15.21 -24.53 -2.05
C SER A 171 -13.77 -24.04 -1.83
N ALA A 172 -12.86 -24.45 -2.71
CA ALA A 172 -11.46 -24.02 -2.69
C ALA A 172 -11.26 -22.58 -3.23
N ASP A 173 -12.28 -22.02 -3.88
CA ASP A 173 -12.27 -20.66 -4.42
C ASP A 173 -12.56 -19.61 -3.33
N MET A 174 -13.06 -20.04 -2.18
CA MET A 174 -13.26 -19.16 -1.04
C MET A 174 -11.93 -18.62 -0.53
N THR A 175 -11.96 -17.35 -0.13
CA THR A 175 -10.81 -16.71 0.49
C THR A 175 -10.61 -17.20 1.92
N LEU A 176 -9.38 -17.12 2.43
CA LEU A 176 -9.10 -17.44 3.83
C LEU A 176 -9.97 -16.62 4.79
N ALA A 177 -10.21 -15.34 4.48
CA ALA A 177 -11.07 -14.47 5.26
C ALA A 177 -12.54 -14.92 5.26
N GLU A 178 -13.04 -15.43 4.14
CA GLU A 178 -14.40 -15.94 4.04
C GLU A 178 -14.57 -17.23 4.86
N ILE A 179 -13.65 -18.18 4.70
CA ILE A 179 -13.63 -19.44 5.47
C ILE A 179 -13.51 -19.14 6.97
N ALA A 180 -12.63 -18.21 7.34
CA ALA A 180 -12.46 -17.74 8.71
C ALA A 180 -13.78 -17.21 9.30
N ARG A 181 -14.46 -16.32 8.58
CA ARG A 181 -15.73 -15.72 9.01
C ARG A 181 -16.84 -16.76 9.21
N GLN A 182 -16.96 -17.72 8.28
CA GLN A 182 -17.99 -18.77 8.39
C GLN A 182 -17.79 -19.69 9.61
N ASN A 183 -16.55 -19.80 10.08
CA ASN A 183 -16.19 -20.68 11.19
C ASN A 183 -15.92 -19.93 12.51
N GLY A 184 -16.03 -18.60 12.52
CA GLY A 184 -15.74 -17.79 13.70
C GLY A 184 -14.28 -17.87 14.16
N VAL A 185 -13.35 -18.14 13.24
CA VAL A 185 -11.91 -18.20 13.49
C VAL A 185 -11.19 -17.08 12.74
N ALA A 186 -9.98 -16.72 13.15
CA ALA A 186 -9.17 -15.77 12.39
C ALA A 186 -8.58 -16.41 11.11
N PRO A 187 -8.31 -15.63 10.04
CA PRO A 187 -7.64 -16.12 8.83
C PRO A 187 -6.33 -16.86 9.11
N GLY A 188 -5.55 -16.40 10.10
CA GLY A 188 -4.35 -17.09 10.54
C GLY A 188 -4.59 -18.45 11.17
N GLY A 189 -5.74 -18.65 11.83
CA GLY A 189 -6.13 -19.95 12.36
C GLY A 189 -6.44 -20.97 11.26
N VAL A 190 -7.02 -20.53 10.14
CA VAL A 190 -7.26 -21.38 8.95
C VAL A 190 -5.94 -21.83 8.35
N PHE A 191 -4.96 -20.92 8.25
CA PHE A 191 -3.62 -21.25 7.76
C PHE A 191 -2.86 -22.21 8.68
N GLU A 192 -2.88 -21.97 10.00
CA GLU A 192 -2.22 -22.88 10.95
C GLU A 192 -2.88 -24.27 10.97
N ALA A 193 -4.19 -24.35 10.79
CA ALA A 193 -4.87 -25.64 10.65
C ALA A 193 -4.36 -26.46 9.46
N LEU A 194 -4.00 -25.80 8.35
CA LEU A 194 -3.38 -26.44 7.19
C LEU A 194 -1.92 -26.82 7.47
N ARG A 195 -1.16 -25.92 8.11
CA ARG A 195 0.27 -26.13 8.41
C ARG A 195 0.50 -27.29 9.38
N MET A 196 -0.29 -27.38 10.45
CA MET A 196 -0.15 -28.45 11.46
C MET A 196 -0.34 -29.86 10.91
N VAL A 197 -0.98 -30.03 9.74
CA VAL A 197 -1.13 -31.35 9.12
C VAL A 197 -0.04 -31.65 8.08
N MET A 198 0.75 -30.66 7.67
CA MET A 198 2.01 -30.89 6.94
C MET A 198 3.16 -31.34 7.86
N GLU A 199 3.08 -31.07 9.16
CA GLU A 199 4.07 -31.43 10.18
C GLU A 199 3.91 -32.85 10.78
N PRO A 200 3.71 -33.94 10.01
CA PRO A 200 4.19 -35.27 10.38
C PRO A 200 5.58 -35.58 9.80
N SER A 201 6.27 -34.62 9.17
CA SER A 201 7.67 -34.77 8.78
C SER A 201 8.49 -33.57 9.22
N GLY A 202 9.08 -33.70 10.41
CA GLY A 202 10.05 -32.77 10.97
C GLY A 202 11.33 -32.73 10.14
N GLY A 203 11.31 -31.89 9.11
CA GLY A 203 12.51 -31.46 8.41
C GLY A 203 12.44 -29.95 8.27
N ASN A 204 13.08 -29.22 9.18
CA ASN A 204 13.40 -27.82 8.94
C ASN A 204 14.24 -27.83 7.64
N PRO A 205 13.76 -27.28 6.51
CA PRO A 205 14.57 -27.29 5.29
C PRO A 205 15.85 -26.52 5.61
N ALA A 206 16.99 -27.20 5.55
CA ALA A 206 18.28 -26.55 5.72
C ALA A 206 18.43 -25.50 4.62
N GLY A 207 18.50 -24.22 5.01
CA GLY A 207 18.65 -23.09 4.09
C GLY A 207 17.48 -22.11 4.08
N LEU A 208 17.73 -20.91 3.56
CA LEU A 208 16.69 -19.89 3.43
C LEU A 208 15.64 -20.33 2.39
N PRO A 209 14.34 -20.11 2.65
CA PRO A 209 13.26 -20.38 1.68
C PRO A 209 13.48 -19.73 0.30
N LYS A 210 12.76 -20.20 -0.72
CA LYS A 210 12.85 -19.59 -2.07
C LYS A 210 12.26 -18.18 -2.11
N ASP A 211 11.21 -17.97 -1.35
CA ASP A 211 10.56 -16.67 -1.19
C ASP A 211 10.90 -16.11 0.20
N PRO A 212 11.33 -14.84 0.32
CA PRO A 212 11.65 -14.25 1.60
C PRO A 212 10.43 -14.26 2.51
N PRO A 213 10.52 -14.92 3.69
CA PRO A 213 9.49 -14.82 4.70
C PRO A 213 9.18 -13.34 5.01
N PRO A 214 7.90 -12.98 5.16
CA PRO A 214 7.54 -11.62 5.55
C PRO A 214 8.13 -11.30 6.93
N GLY A 215 8.46 -10.02 7.15
CA GLY A 215 9.06 -9.56 8.40
C GLY A 215 10.57 -9.77 8.53
N LEU A 216 11.18 -10.56 7.65
CA LEU A 216 12.62 -10.86 7.68
C LEU A 216 13.51 -9.60 7.59
N GLY A 217 13.02 -8.56 6.92
CA GLY A 217 13.63 -7.23 6.87
C GLY A 217 13.95 -6.63 8.26
N ARG A 218 13.06 -6.84 9.23
CA ARG A 218 13.13 -6.24 10.58
C ARG A 218 13.95 -7.08 11.57
N ARG A 219 14.38 -8.28 11.16
CA ARG A 219 15.08 -9.24 12.01
C ARG A 219 16.60 -9.08 11.87
N LYS A 220 17.34 -9.37 12.94
CA LYS A 220 18.81 -9.35 12.94
C LYS A 220 19.37 -10.49 12.10
N LEU A 221 20.51 -10.25 11.47
CA LEU A 221 21.19 -11.30 10.71
C LEU A 221 21.59 -12.48 11.60
N SER A 222 21.95 -12.26 12.86
CA SER A 222 22.19 -13.32 13.85
C SER A 222 20.99 -14.26 13.99
N ASP A 223 19.81 -13.69 14.20
CA ASP A 223 18.59 -14.44 14.52
C ASP A 223 18.10 -15.21 13.27
N ILE A 224 18.29 -14.62 12.08
CA ILE A 224 18.03 -15.28 10.80
C ILE A 224 18.99 -16.46 10.60
N CYS A 225 20.28 -16.29 10.87
CA CYS A 225 21.27 -17.37 10.74
C CYS A 225 20.98 -18.53 11.68
N GLU A 226 20.59 -18.24 12.93
CA GLU A 226 20.25 -19.24 13.94
C GLU A 226 18.98 -20.02 13.56
N GLU A 227 17.92 -19.33 13.12
CA GLU A 227 16.64 -19.96 12.77
C GLU A 227 16.73 -20.89 11.55
N TYR A 228 17.49 -20.47 10.52
CA TYR A 228 17.63 -21.23 9.27
C TYR A 228 18.88 -22.13 9.25
N GLY A 229 19.58 -22.26 10.38
CA GLY A 229 20.75 -23.14 10.53
C GLY A 229 21.94 -22.75 9.65
N LEU A 230 22.12 -21.47 9.31
CA LEU A 230 23.30 -21.00 8.58
C LEU A 230 24.42 -20.66 9.55
N PRO A 231 25.64 -21.20 9.36
CA PRO A 231 26.79 -20.76 10.13
C PRO A 231 27.02 -19.26 9.93
N GLN A 232 26.97 -18.49 11.01
CA GLN A 232 27.07 -17.03 10.98
C GLN A 232 28.31 -16.54 10.24
N ALA A 233 29.45 -17.21 10.42
CA ALA A 233 30.69 -16.92 9.71
C ALA A 233 30.54 -17.07 8.18
N THR A 234 29.86 -18.12 7.72
CA THR A 234 29.60 -18.38 6.30
C THR A 234 28.62 -17.35 5.72
N ALA A 235 27.58 -16.98 6.47
CA ALA A 235 26.63 -15.96 6.04
C ALA A 235 27.29 -14.58 5.89
N MET A 236 28.17 -14.19 6.83
CA MET A 236 28.93 -12.94 6.72
C MET A 236 29.93 -12.98 5.56
N ALA A 237 30.63 -14.11 5.37
CA ALA A 237 31.55 -14.29 4.25
C ALA A 237 30.84 -14.16 2.89
N ARG A 238 29.61 -14.68 2.76
CA ARG A 238 28.78 -14.54 1.55
C ARG A 238 28.42 -13.07 1.28
N LEU A 239 28.02 -12.32 2.31
CA LEU A 239 27.68 -10.91 2.16
C LEU A 239 28.91 -10.06 1.80
N VAL A 240 30.06 -10.32 2.42
CA VAL A 240 31.32 -9.65 2.07
C VAL A 240 31.76 -10.01 0.64
N ALA A 241 31.63 -11.27 0.23
CA ALA A 241 31.91 -11.70 -1.14
C ALA A 241 30.98 -11.04 -2.18
N ALA A 242 29.75 -10.70 -1.78
CA ALA A 242 28.81 -9.92 -2.59
C ALA A 242 29.05 -8.40 -2.52
N GLY A 243 30.16 -7.94 -1.93
CA GLY A 243 30.53 -6.53 -1.83
C GLY A 243 29.77 -5.75 -0.77
N MET A 244 29.07 -6.42 0.15
CA MET A 244 28.24 -5.78 1.18
C MET A 244 28.91 -5.77 2.55
N LYS A 245 28.84 -4.62 3.22
CA LYS A 245 29.16 -4.45 4.64
C LYS A 245 28.02 -5.00 5.49
N ALA A 246 28.29 -6.04 6.26
CA ALA A 246 27.30 -6.64 7.15
C ALA A 246 27.85 -6.80 8.56
N GLN A 247 26.98 -6.63 9.56
CA GLN A 247 27.28 -6.97 10.95
C GLN A 247 26.21 -7.92 11.49
N PRO A 248 26.57 -8.86 12.37
CA PRO A 248 25.63 -9.76 13.05
C PRO A 248 24.43 -9.10 13.71
N SER A 249 24.66 -7.93 14.31
CA SER A 249 23.69 -7.18 15.10
C SER A 249 22.72 -6.36 14.26
N TRP A 250 23.06 -6.12 12.98
CA TRP A 250 22.23 -5.34 12.07
C TRP A 250 21.03 -6.17 11.62
N THR A 251 19.93 -5.48 11.39
CA THR A 251 18.78 -6.05 10.69
C THR A 251 19.08 -6.19 9.20
N LEU A 252 18.33 -7.06 8.52
CA LEU A 252 18.43 -7.21 7.07
C LEU A 252 18.19 -5.86 6.35
N THR A 253 17.28 -5.03 6.86
CA THR A 253 17.01 -3.68 6.32
C THR A 253 18.14 -2.69 6.61
N GLU A 254 18.76 -2.74 7.78
CA GLU A 254 19.92 -1.89 8.10
C GLU A 254 21.13 -2.23 7.24
N THR A 255 21.36 -3.53 7.01
CA THR A 255 22.40 -4.01 6.08
C THR A 255 22.10 -3.53 4.66
N ALA A 256 20.84 -3.60 4.22
CA ALA A 256 20.44 -3.09 2.91
C ALA A 256 20.70 -1.59 2.77
N LYS A 257 20.29 -0.81 3.79
CA LYS A 257 20.49 0.64 3.84
C LYS A 257 21.97 1.03 3.85
N ALA A 258 22.81 0.32 4.60
CA ALA A 258 24.24 0.59 4.68
C ALA A 258 24.98 0.33 3.35
N ASN A 259 24.41 -0.49 2.47
CA ASN A 259 24.98 -0.87 1.18
C ASN A 259 24.23 -0.25 -0.02
N ASN A 260 23.22 0.60 0.22
CA ASN A 260 22.36 1.17 -0.82
C ASN A 260 21.70 0.12 -1.74
N VAL A 261 21.36 -1.04 -1.18
CA VAL A 261 20.67 -2.12 -1.89
C VAL A 261 19.29 -2.36 -1.30
N LEU A 262 18.41 -3.03 -2.04
CA LEU A 262 17.11 -3.47 -1.53
C LEU A 262 17.29 -4.61 -0.52
N PRO A 263 16.45 -4.73 0.52
CA PRO A 263 16.52 -5.83 1.48
C PRO A 263 16.45 -7.22 0.84
N ILE A 264 15.75 -7.33 -0.30
CA ILE A 264 15.67 -8.59 -1.06
C ILE A 264 17.02 -8.98 -1.69
N ALA A 265 17.85 -8.02 -2.10
CA ALA A 265 19.18 -8.31 -2.65
C ALA A 265 20.11 -8.88 -1.56
N VAL A 266 19.99 -8.38 -0.32
CA VAL A 266 20.70 -8.94 0.84
C VAL A 266 20.26 -10.38 1.10
N TYR A 267 18.96 -10.65 1.00
CA TYR A 267 18.40 -12.00 1.14
C TYR A 267 18.88 -12.95 0.05
N GLU A 268 18.91 -12.50 -1.20
CA GLU A 268 19.39 -13.29 -2.34
C GLU A 268 20.88 -13.63 -2.21
N ALA A 269 21.71 -12.67 -1.77
CA ALA A 269 23.13 -12.89 -1.53
C ALA A 269 23.39 -13.89 -0.40
N LEU A 270 22.55 -13.93 0.63
CA LEU A 270 22.60 -14.94 1.69
C LEU A 270 22.25 -16.34 1.14
N ARG A 271 21.35 -16.41 0.15
CA ARG A 271 20.88 -17.66 -0.47
C ARG A 271 21.86 -18.24 -1.48
N THR A 272 22.63 -17.41 -2.18
CA THR A 272 23.61 -17.89 -3.17
C THR A 272 24.77 -18.63 -2.49
N GLU A 273 24.91 -19.92 -2.77
CA GLU A 273 26.05 -20.74 -2.31
C GLU A 273 27.33 -20.54 -3.14
N LYS A 274 27.24 -19.84 -4.28
CA LYS A 274 28.33 -19.68 -5.24
C LYS A 274 28.74 -18.20 -5.35
N PRO A 275 30.04 -17.86 -5.27
CA PRO A 275 30.51 -16.52 -5.57
C PRO A 275 30.32 -16.29 -7.07
N ALA A 276 29.28 -15.56 -7.45
CA ALA A 276 29.14 -14.99 -8.78
C ALA A 276 29.56 -13.53 -8.69
N PRO A 277 30.66 -13.12 -9.37
CA PRO A 277 31.00 -11.71 -9.47
C PRO A 277 29.96 -11.06 -10.39
N VAL A 278 29.00 -10.34 -9.81
CA VAL A 278 28.22 -9.37 -10.58
C VAL A 278 29.05 -8.11 -10.63
N ALA A 279 29.96 -8.05 -11.60
CA ALA A 279 30.58 -6.80 -12.02
C ALA A 279 29.48 -5.96 -12.69
N VAL A 280 28.84 -5.09 -11.92
CA VAL A 280 28.22 -3.88 -12.48
C VAL A 280 29.35 -2.88 -12.59
N GLU A 281 30.00 -2.88 -13.75
CA GLU A 281 31.00 -1.88 -14.12
C GLU A 281 30.29 -0.55 -14.32
N VAL A 282 30.28 0.28 -13.28
CA VAL A 282 29.98 1.70 -13.39
C VAL A 282 31.29 2.36 -13.84
N THR A 283 31.35 2.71 -15.11
CA THR A 283 32.39 3.58 -15.69
C THR A 283 32.60 4.81 -14.80
N PRO A 284 33.80 5.05 -14.25
CA PRO A 284 34.06 6.29 -13.53
C PRO A 284 34.33 7.42 -14.54
N THR A 285 33.58 8.51 -14.38
CA THR A 285 33.89 9.83 -14.91
C THR A 285 35.33 10.21 -14.53
N PRO A 286 36.21 10.64 -15.45
CA PRO A 286 37.54 11.07 -15.08
C PRO A 286 37.51 12.41 -14.35
N GLU A 287 38.22 12.46 -13.23
CA GLU A 287 38.56 13.64 -12.44
C GLU A 287 39.30 14.68 -13.29
N THR A 288 38.82 15.93 -13.27
CA THR A 288 39.53 17.09 -13.82
C THR A 288 40.39 17.72 -12.72
N THR A 289 41.71 17.75 -12.91
CA THR A 289 42.67 18.56 -12.14
C THR A 289 43.17 19.71 -13.03
N PRO A 290 43.50 20.89 -12.47
CA PRO A 290 43.19 22.18 -13.09
C PRO A 290 44.32 22.72 -13.97
N SER A 291 43.98 23.63 -14.89
CA SER A 291 44.95 24.51 -15.56
C SER A 291 44.37 25.92 -15.65
N GLN A 292 45.13 26.88 -15.11
CA GLN A 292 44.87 28.33 -15.16
C GLN A 292 45.36 28.93 -16.52
N PRO A 293 45.45 30.25 -16.71
CA PRO A 293 44.49 31.03 -17.50
C PRO A 293 45.14 31.70 -18.74
N VAL A 294 44.41 31.94 -19.82
CA VAL A 294 44.87 32.88 -20.85
C VAL A 294 43.71 33.73 -21.39
N GLU A 295 43.92 35.02 -21.16
CA GLU A 295 43.49 36.27 -21.80
C GLU A 295 42.28 36.39 -22.73
N GLN A 296 41.64 37.53 -22.48
CA GLN A 296 40.57 38.20 -23.21
C GLN A 296 41.00 38.57 -24.64
N GLU A 297 40.06 38.44 -25.57
CA GLU A 297 39.95 39.39 -26.67
C GLU A 297 38.51 39.88 -26.79
N SER A 298 38.40 41.21 -26.83
CA SER A 298 37.18 42.00 -26.77
C SER A 298 36.76 42.37 -28.19
N THR A 299 35.48 42.23 -28.51
CA THR A 299 34.85 43.05 -29.56
C THR A 299 33.43 43.39 -29.16
N ALA A 300 33.18 44.70 -29.05
CA ALA A 300 31.91 45.34 -28.78
C ALA A 300 31.15 45.63 -30.09
N GLY A 301 29.81 45.64 -30.05
CA GLY A 301 28.97 46.19 -31.12
C GLY A 301 27.52 45.70 -31.16
N GLN A 302 26.62 46.49 -30.56
CA GLN A 302 25.14 46.47 -30.57
C GLN A 302 24.46 46.46 -31.97
N PRO A 303 23.09 46.44 -32.10
CA PRO A 303 22.01 46.07 -31.17
C PRO A 303 20.90 45.17 -31.81
N ALA A 304 19.95 44.73 -30.98
CA ALA A 304 18.74 43.99 -31.32
C ALA A 304 17.72 44.76 -32.20
N PRO A 305 16.85 44.04 -32.95
CA PRO A 305 15.51 44.49 -33.28
C PRO A 305 14.47 43.85 -32.34
N ALA A 306 13.49 44.67 -31.97
CA ALA A 306 12.32 44.32 -31.18
C ALA A 306 11.38 43.37 -31.93
N GLU A 307 10.78 42.43 -31.20
CA GLU A 307 9.57 41.72 -31.65
C GLU A 307 8.53 41.66 -30.53
N GLN A 308 7.27 41.79 -30.94
CA GLN A 308 6.10 42.24 -30.19
C GLN A 308 5.50 41.18 -29.25
N PRO A 309 4.68 41.60 -28.26
CA PRO A 309 4.11 40.69 -27.26
C PRO A 309 2.92 39.88 -27.81
N ALA A 310 2.94 38.57 -27.60
CA ALA A 310 1.81 37.67 -27.84
C ALA A 310 0.71 37.84 -26.75
N PRO A 311 -0.58 37.70 -27.10
CA PRO A 311 -1.71 38.12 -26.27
C PRO A 311 -2.07 37.11 -25.17
N ALA A 312 -2.74 37.64 -24.14
CA ALA A 312 -3.23 36.94 -22.96
C ALA A 312 -4.22 35.80 -23.26
N PRO A 313 -4.25 34.74 -22.44
CA PRO A 313 -5.21 33.64 -22.57
C PRO A 313 -6.62 34.06 -22.15
N ALA A 314 -7.59 33.69 -22.98
CA ALA A 314 -9.02 33.91 -22.76
C ALA A 314 -9.58 33.06 -21.62
N ALA A 315 -10.52 33.64 -20.88
CA ALA A 315 -11.24 33.03 -19.77
C ALA A 315 -12.14 31.85 -20.22
N PRO A 316 -12.33 30.82 -19.38
CA PRO A 316 -13.21 29.69 -19.68
C PRO A 316 -14.70 30.08 -19.60
N GLN A 317 -15.44 29.70 -20.65
CA GLN A 317 -16.89 29.83 -20.74
C GLN A 317 -17.61 28.86 -19.80
N GLN A 318 -18.63 29.38 -19.12
CA GLN A 318 -19.58 28.68 -18.26
C GLN A 318 -20.54 27.80 -19.08
N ALA A 319 -20.88 26.62 -18.56
CA ALA A 319 -22.05 25.84 -18.96
C ALA A 319 -22.99 25.63 -17.76
N PRO A 320 -24.31 25.50 -17.99
CA PRO A 320 -25.33 26.07 -17.10
C PRO A 320 -25.90 25.13 -16.03
N THR A 321 -26.44 25.80 -15.02
CA THR A 321 -27.25 25.35 -13.88
C THR A 321 -28.53 24.60 -14.25
N ALA A 322 -28.86 23.54 -13.50
CA ALA A 322 -30.22 23.03 -13.36
C ALA A 322 -30.57 22.85 -11.87
N GLN A 323 -31.69 23.43 -11.45
CA GLN A 323 -32.28 23.42 -10.10
C GLN A 323 -33.54 22.52 -10.05
N PRO A 324 -34.12 22.21 -8.86
CA PRO A 324 -34.64 20.87 -8.54
C PRO A 324 -36.16 20.74 -8.22
N ALA A 325 -36.54 19.48 -7.89
CA ALA A 325 -37.59 19.00 -6.96
C ALA A 325 -38.99 18.66 -7.54
N PRO A 326 -39.93 17.98 -6.81
CA PRO A 326 -39.88 17.30 -5.49
C PRO A 326 -40.55 15.89 -5.43
N GLY A 327 -40.48 15.17 -4.28
CA GLY A 327 -41.42 14.06 -3.98
C GLY A 327 -41.11 13.17 -2.76
N LEU A 328 -41.78 13.43 -1.63
CA LEU A 328 -41.92 12.65 -0.39
C LEU A 328 -42.10 11.12 -0.54
N ALA A 329 -41.57 10.35 0.43
CA ALA A 329 -42.37 9.51 1.35
C ALA A 329 -41.49 8.88 2.46
N THR A 330 -42.08 8.77 3.65
CA THR A 330 -41.50 8.42 4.95
C THR A 330 -42.02 7.09 5.50
N GLN A 331 -41.24 6.51 6.44
CA GLN A 331 -41.62 5.62 7.58
C GLN A 331 -41.66 4.08 7.35
N PRO A 332 -41.68 3.25 8.42
CA PRO A 332 -40.86 3.25 9.66
C PRO A 332 -40.35 1.83 10.06
N GLY A 333 -39.59 1.73 11.15
CA GLY A 333 -38.96 0.48 11.62
C GLY A 333 -39.82 -0.46 12.47
N SER A 334 -39.25 -1.62 12.83
CA SER A 334 -39.55 -2.40 14.06
C SER A 334 -38.55 -3.56 14.26
N ALA A 335 -38.18 -3.80 15.52
CA ALA A 335 -37.60 -5.05 16.05
C ALA A 335 -38.71 -5.78 16.87
N PRO A 336 -38.43 -6.83 17.67
CA PRO A 336 -37.87 -8.16 17.40
C PRO A 336 -38.80 -9.31 17.91
N THR A 337 -38.60 -10.57 17.50
CA THR A 337 -38.99 -11.77 18.31
C THR A 337 -38.36 -13.09 17.81
N THR A 338 -37.91 -13.90 18.78
CA THR A 338 -37.62 -15.36 18.76
C THR A 338 -38.69 -16.08 19.63
N PRO A 339 -38.75 -17.43 19.82
CA PRO A 339 -38.13 -18.57 19.12
C PRO A 339 -39.11 -19.77 18.86
N GLY A 340 -38.67 -20.79 18.10
CA GLY A 340 -38.98 -22.20 18.43
C GLY A 340 -39.55 -23.12 17.33
N THR A 341 -38.94 -24.33 17.28
CA THR A 341 -39.48 -25.66 16.90
C THR A 341 -39.20 -26.22 15.49
N LEU A 342 -38.45 -27.34 15.45
CA LEU A 342 -38.27 -28.32 14.35
C LEU A 342 -39.22 -29.53 14.57
N PRO A 343 -39.27 -30.57 13.70
CA PRO A 343 -39.75 -30.69 12.31
C PRO A 343 -40.86 -31.79 12.23
N PRO A 344 -41.32 -32.33 11.06
CA PRO A 344 -40.56 -33.38 10.34
C PRO A 344 -40.81 -33.52 8.81
N ALA A 345 -39.97 -34.38 8.22
CA ALA A 345 -40.18 -35.26 7.05
C ALA A 345 -40.30 -34.68 5.62
N GLN A 346 -39.31 -35.04 4.78
CA GLN A 346 -39.39 -35.06 3.31
C GLN A 346 -40.48 -36.03 2.83
N PRO A 347 -41.03 -35.85 1.61
CA PRO A 347 -40.45 -36.51 0.44
C PRO A 347 -40.55 -35.70 -0.87
N GLY A 348 -39.66 -36.01 -1.82
CA GLY A 348 -39.97 -35.88 -3.25
C GLY A 348 -39.18 -34.83 -4.01
N TYR A 349 -38.14 -35.29 -4.71
CA TYR A 349 -37.53 -34.63 -5.86
C TYR A 349 -38.51 -34.63 -7.04
N PRO A 350 -38.75 -33.51 -7.73
CA PRO A 350 -39.05 -33.49 -9.15
C PRO A 350 -37.82 -33.03 -9.96
N PRO A 351 -37.72 -33.42 -11.25
CA PRO A 351 -36.50 -33.33 -12.04
C PRO A 351 -36.12 -31.89 -12.39
N ALA A 352 -34.82 -31.69 -12.58
CA ALA A 352 -34.19 -30.44 -12.98
C ALA A 352 -34.82 -29.84 -14.25
N THR A 353 -35.45 -28.68 -14.13
CA THR A 353 -35.63 -27.76 -15.25
C THR A 353 -34.28 -27.14 -15.60
N ALA A 354 -33.88 -27.32 -16.85
CA ALA A 354 -32.68 -26.74 -17.44
C ALA A 354 -32.63 -25.21 -17.21
N GLU A 355 -31.61 -24.76 -16.49
CA GLU A 355 -31.25 -23.36 -16.38
C GLU A 355 -30.57 -22.94 -17.69
N PRO A 356 -30.90 -21.77 -18.27
CA PRO A 356 -30.34 -21.34 -19.54
C PRO A 356 -28.82 -21.14 -19.41
N ALA A 357 -28.09 -21.74 -20.34
CA ALA A 357 -26.66 -21.57 -20.48
C ALA A 357 -26.27 -20.09 -20.44
N GLN A 358 -25.47 -19.71 -19.45
CA GLN A 358 -24.72 -18.46 -19.48
C GLN A 358 -23.86 -18.45 -20.75
N PRO A 359 -23.82 -17.35 -21.52
CA PRO A 359 -23.03 -17.29 -22.73
C PRO A 359 -21.56 -17.48 -22.38
N THR A 360 -20.97 -18.55 -22.93
CA THR A 360 -19.52 -18.74 -22.98
C THR A 360 -18.92 -17.55 -23.69
N ALA A 361 -18.10 -16.78 -22.98
CA ALA A 361 -17.30 -15.73 -23.60
C ALA A 361 -16.45 -16.37 -24.71
N PRO A 362 -16.49 -15.87 -25.95
CA PRO A 362 -15.67 -16.41 -27.02
C PRO A 362 -14.20 -16.21 -26.67
N ALA A 363 -13.38 -17.24 -26.96
CA ALA A 363 -11.93 -17.13 -26.94
C ALA A 363 -11.53 -15.82 -27.66
N ALA A 364 -10.85 -14.93 -26.95
CA ALA A 364 -10.56 -13.58 -27.43
C ALA A 364 -9.74 -13.65 -28.72
N THR A 365 -10.39 -13.42 -29.85
CA THR A 365 -9.73 -13.16 -31.12
C THR A 365 -8.89 -11.91 -30.97
N ILE A 366 -7.59 -12.04 -31.27
CA ILE A 366 -6.63 -10.94 -31.32
C ILE A 366 -7.26 -9.74 -32.07
N PRO A 367 -7.31 -8.54 -31.47
CA PRO A 367 -8.03 -7.41 -32.04
C PRO A 367 -7.21 -6.84 -33.22
N ALA A 368 -7.81 -6.81 -34.41
CA ALA A 368 -7.23 -6.14 -35.58
C ALA A 368 -7.36 -4.60 -35.51
N THR A 369 -8.20 -4.09 -34.61
CA THR A 369 -8.50 -2.67 -34.41
C THR A 369 -8.35 -2.31 -32.93
N ALA A 370 -7.84 -1.11 -32.63
CA ALA A 370 -7.58 -0.67 -31.26
C ALA A 370 -8.85 -0.72 -30.38
N PRO A 371 -8.81 -1.36 -29.19
CA PRO A 371 -9.94 -1.38 -28.28
C PRO A 371 -10.21 0.03 -27.71
N PRO A 372 -11.49 0.37 -27.42
CA PRO A 372 -11.83 1.65 -26.82
C PRO A 372 -11.16 1.79 -25.44
N GLY A 373 -10.39 2.86 -25.25
CA GLY A 373 -9.66 3.12 -24.00
C GLY A 373 -8.25 2.52 -23.91
N LEU A 374 -7.70 2.02 -25.03
CA LEU A 374 -6.35 1.44 -25.12
C LEU A 374 -5.28 2.31 -24.43
N GLU A 375 -5.34 3.63 -24.60
CA GLU A 375 -4.37 4.60 -24.05
C GLU A 375 -4.18 4.43 -22.54
N LYS A 376 -5.28 4.28 -21.81
CA LYS A 376 -5.27 4.15 -20.34
C LYS A 376 -5.06 2.71 -19.86
N MET A 377 -4.99 1.76 -20.77
CA MET A 377 -4.87 0.35 -20.44
C MET A 377 -3.42 0.00 -20.16
N MET A 378 -3.16 -0.67 -19.05
CA MET A 378 -1.83 -1.22 -18.74
C MET A 378 -1.50 -2.38 -19.68
N LEU A 379 -0.24 -2.49 -20.07
CA LEU A 379 0.27 -3.58 -20.91
C LEU A 379 -0.08 -4.96 -20.31
N GLN A 380 0.03 -5.12 -18.99
CA GLN A 380 -0.33 -6.35 -18.29
C GLN A 380 -1.83 -6.66 -18.35
N THR A 381 -2.70 -5.64 -18.30
CA THR A 381 -4.15 -5.83 -18.43
C THR A 381 -4.49 -6.27 -19.85
N PHE A 382 -3.91 -5.63 -20.87
CA PHE A 382 -4.05 -6.01 -22.28
C PHE A 382 -3.57 -7.46 -22.52
N CYS A 383 -2.40 -7.81 -22.00
CA CYS A 383 -1.83 -9.16 -22.13
C CYS A 383 -2.74 -10.23 -21.51
N ARG A 384 -3.35 -9.94 -20.36
CA ARG A 384 -4.29 -10.84 -19.69
C ARG A 384 -5.62 -10.98 -20.45
N GLU A 385 -6.09 -9.90 -21.06
CA GLU A 385 -7.37 -9.87 -21.78
C GLU A 385 -7.32 -10.61 -23.12
N TYR A 386 -6.17 -10.59 -23.80
CA TYR A 386 -5.96 -11.23 -25.11
C TYR A 386 -5.11 -12.50 -25.07
N ASP A 387 -4.90 -13.08 -23.88
CA ASP A 387 -4.15 -14.32 -23.65
C ASP A 387 -2.71 -14.31 -24.24
N ILE A 388 -2.04 -13.16 -24.15
CA ILE A 388 -0.64 -12.99 -24.59
C ILE A 388 0.26 -13.04 -23.35
N PRO A 389 1.24 -13.96 -23.25
CA PRO A 389 2.19 -13.95 -22.14
C PRO A 389 2.95 -12.62 -22.07
N LEU A 390 2.98 -11.97 -20.91
CA LEU A 390 3.64 -10.67 -20.74
C LEU A 390 5.12 -10.70 -21.16
N SER A 391 5.81 -11.81 -20.93
CA SER A 391 7.20 -12.01 -21.39
C SER A 391 7.34 -11.96 -22.91
N VAL A 392 6.36 -12.48 -23.65
CA VAL A 392 6.33 -12.45 -25.12
C VAL A 392 6.03 -11.03 -25.62
N ALA A 393 5.10 -10.32 -24.98
CA ALA A 393 4.79 -8.92 -25.30
C ALA A 393 6.00 -8.00 -25.10
N VAL A 394 6.68 -8.10 -23.95
CA VAL A 394 7.90 -7.33 -23.65
C VAL A 394 9.03 -7.70 -24.59
N GLN A 395 9.20 -8.99 -24.91
CA GLN A 395 10.23 -9.44 -25.86
C GLN A 395 9.96 -8.90 -27.28
N ARG A 396 8.71 -8.83 -27.73
CA ARG A 396 8.34 -8.24 -29.02
C ARG A 396 8.64 -6.74 -29.04
N LEU A 397 8.25 -6.00 -28.01
CA LEU A 397 8.56 -4.58 -27.88
C LEU A 397 10.08 -4.33 -27.84
N ALA A 398 10.85 -5.16 -27.13
CA ALA A 398 12.30 -5.05 -27.07
C ALA A 398 12.99 -5.23 -28.44
N ARG A 399 12.44 -6.04 -29.35
CA ARG A 399 12.96 -6.17 -30.74
C ARG A 399 12.83 -4.87 -31.54
N HIS A 400 11.92 -3.98 -31.13
CA HIS A 400 11.72 -2.67 -31.75
C HIS A 400 12.36 -1.54 -30.94
N HIS A 401 13.31 -1.86 -30.06
CA HIS A 401 13.99 -0.93 -29.16
C HIS A 401 13.05 -0.20 -28.17
N ILE A 402 11.90 -0.80 -27.85
CA ILE A 402 10.95 -0.28 -26.88
C ILE A 402 11.18 -0.99 -25.54
N THR A 403 11.58 -0.25 -24.51
CA THR A 403 11.63 -0.74 -23.14
C THR A 403 10.23 -0.65 -22.55
N ALA A 404 9.64 -1.79 -22.17
CA ALA A 404 8.29 -1.85 -21.66
C ALA A 404 8.20 -2.70 -20.39
N PHE A 405 7.45 -2.21 -19.41
CA PHE A 405 7.11 -2.91 -18.19
C PHE A 405 5.61 -3.18 -18.14
N GLY A 406 5.19 -4.22 -17.42
CA GLY A 406 3.78 -4.65 -17.40
C GLY A 406 2.82 -3.62 -16.79
N ASP A 407 3.33 -2.77 -15.91
CA ASP A 407 2.62 -1.70 -15.23
C ASP A 407 2.51 -0.40 -16.04
N MET A 408 3.20 -0.29 -17.18
CA MET A 408 3.09 0.87 -18.06
C MET A 408 1.80 0.84 -18.86
N SER A 409 1.17 2.00 -19.01
CA SER A 409 0.05 2.23 -19.93
C SER A 409 0.52 2.34 -21.39
N PHE A 410 -0.38 2.08 -22.35
CA PHE A 410 -0.06 2.31 -23.76
C PHE A 410 0.18 3.80 -24.07
N GLU A 411 -0.41 4.72 -23.29
CA GLU A 411 -0.14 6.17 -23.38
C GLU A 411 1.30 6.50 -22.96
N GLU A 412 1.79 5.96 -21.84
CA GLU A 412 3.17 6.14 -21.39
C GLU A 412 4.17 5.53 -22.38
N LEU A 413 3.91 4.29 -22.83
CA LEU A 413 4.74 3.63 -23.84
C LEU A 413 4.78 4.42 -25.17
N SER A 414 3.65 5.03 -25.54
CA SER A 414 3.49 5.87 -26.73
C SER A 414 4.33 7.15 -26.63
N LEU A 415 4.23 7.85 -25.50
CA LEU A 415 4.94 9.10 -25.25
C LEU A 415 6.45 8.90 -25.16
N GLU A 416 6.92 7.85 -24.48
CA GLU A 416 8.35 7.58 -24.31
C GLU A 416 9.04 7.15 -25.61
N ASN A 417 8.30 6.51 -26.53
CA ASN A 417 8.87 5.92 -27.74
C ASN A 417 8.47 6.66 -29.02
N ASN A 418 7.78 7.81 -28.90
CA ASN A 418 7.28 8.63 -30.02
C ASN A 418 6.53 7.81 -31.09
N ARG A 419 5.64 6.92 -30.63
CA ARG A 419 4.84 5.99 -31.45
C ARG A 419 3.38 6.13 -31.07
N THR A 420 2.45 5.80 -31.96
CA THR A 420 1.03 5.82 -31.56
C THR A 420 0.71 4.62 -30.64
N PRO A 421 -0.26 4.74 -29.71
CA PRO A 421 -0.71 3.62 -28.87
C PRO A 421 -1.15 2.39 -29.70
N THR A 422 -1.71 2.65 -30.88
CA THR A 422 -2.16 1.61 -31.82
C THR A 422 -0.97 0.87 -32.46
N ASP A 423 0.13 1.56 -32.76
CA ASP A 423 1.33 0.91 -33.29
C ASP A 423 1.99 0.02 -32.25
N ILE A 424 2.05 0.47 -30.99
CA ILE A 424 2.57 -0.34 -29.88
C ILE A 424 1.71 -1.60 -29.67
N MET A 425 0.39 -1.48 -29.79
CA MET A 425 -0.52 -2.63 -29.75
C MET A 425 -0.22 -3.63 -30.88
N ARG A 426 0.01 -3.17 -32.12
CA ARG A 426 0.38 -4.06 -33.24
C ARG A 426 1.68 -4.82 -32.95
N LEU A 427 2.69 -4.13 -32.43
CA LEU A 427 3.96 -4.75 -32.05
C LEU A 427 3.80 -5.81 -30.95
N VAL A 428 2.95 -5.55 -29.95
CA VAL A 428 2.62 -6.51 -28.87
C VAL A 428 1.90 -7.72 -29.44
N VAL A 429 0.96 -7.50 -30.35
CA VAL A 429 0.16 -8.53 -31.03
C VAL A 429 0.99 -9.33 -32.04
N GLY A 430 2.11 -8.77 -32.53
CA GLY A 430 3.03 -9.41 -33.48
C GLY A 430 2.66 -9.17 -34.94
N GLN A 431 2.00 -8.05 -35.25
CA GLN A 431 1.71 -7.58 -36.60
C GLN A 431 2.71 -6.54 -37.09
#